data_AF-W2ZCR8-F1
#
_entry.id   AF-W2ZCR8-F1
#
_cell.length_a   1.000
_cell.length_b   1.000
_cell.length_c   1.000
_cell.angle_alpha   90.00
_cell.angle_beta   90.00
_cell.angle_gamma   90.00
#
_symmetry.space_group_name_H-M   'P 1'
#
loop_
_entity.id
_entity.type
_entity.pdbx_description
1 polymer ?
#
loop_
_entity_poly.entity_id
_entity_poly.type
_entity_poly.pdbx_seq_one_letter_code
_entity_poly.pdbx_strand_id
1 'polypeptide(L)'
;GTCGNIKRTVALNHVWGYNPKVSLVTVNANNGDVATFTDDIHVHTSKGANAVCQTTSSTNGKEPKVTSKGPSKNCVFNKNKIEFY
;
A
#
# COMPACT_ATOMS: atom_id res chain seq x y z
N GLY A 1 -5.51 -8.92 6.80
CA GLY A 1 -5.70 -9.82 5.64
C GLY A 1 -6.19 -11.23 5.99
N THR A 2 -6.50 -11.54 7.25
CA THR A 2 -6.88 -12.91 7.69
C THR A 2 -8.37 -13.12 7.91
N CYS A 3 -9.17 -12.05 7.78
CA CYS A 3 -10.62 -12.06 8.00
C CYS A 3 -11.41 -12.47 6.74
N GLY A 4 -10.79 -13.21 5.82
CA GLY A 4 -11.39 -13.68 4.58
C GLY A 4 -11.64 -12.63 3.48
N ASN A 5 -12.53 -12.99 2.56
CA ASN A 5 -12.76 -12.27 1.31
C ASN A 5 -13.69 -11.06 1.50
N ILE A 6 -13.14 -10.00 2.09
CA ILE A 6 -13.82 -8.72 2.27
C ILE A 6 -13.04 -7.67 1.47
N LYS A 7 -13.71 -7.07 0.48
CA LYS A 7 -13.17 -5.96 -0.31
C LYS A 7 -13.15 -4.67 0.51
N ARG A 8 -12.04 -3.94 0.43
CA ARG A 8 -11.83 -2.65 1.11
C ARG A 8 -11.26 -1.61 0.15
N THR A 9 -11.59 -0.36 0.41
CA THR A 9 -11.01 0.79 -0.30
C THR A 9 -10.30 1.68 0.72
N VAL A 10 -9.12 2.16 0.38
CA VAL A 10 -8.34 3.11 1.18
C VAL A 10 -8.04 4.32 0.32
N ALA A 11 -8.28 5.51 0.85
CA ALA A 11 -7.86 6.76 0.23
C ALA A 11 -6.95 7.50 1.23
N LEU A 12 -5.72 7.80 0.81
CA LEU A 12 -4.78 8.59 1.60
C LEU A 12 -4.64 9.97 0.97
N ASN A 13 -4.69 10.98 1.83
CA ASN A 13 -4.54 12.38 1.46
C ASN A 13 -3.72 13.11 2.53
N HIS A 14 -2.76 13.95 2.12
CA HIS A 14 -1.91 14.75 3.02
C HIS A 14 -1.21 13.89 4.09
N VAL A 15 -0.38 12.94 3.67
CA VAL A 15 0.28 11.98 4.58
C VAL A 15 1.78 12.22 4.64
N TRP A 16 2.31 12.21 5.87
CA TRP A 16 3.73 12.18 6.16
C TRP A 16 4.11 10.85 6.81
N GLY A 17 4.96 10.07 6.17
CA GLY A 17 5.44 8.78 6.65
C GLY A 17 6.93 8.80 6.98
N TYR A 18 7.30 8.43 8.22
CA TYR A 18 8.71 8.34 8.62
C TYR A 18 9.17 6.89 8.73
N ASN A 19 10.12 6.50 7.87
CA ASN A 19 10.75 5.18 7.81
C ASN A 19 9.80 3.98 8.03
N PRO A 20 8.77 3.80 7.19
CA PRO A 20 7.85 2.68 7.32
C PRO A 20 8.61 1.34 7.24
N LYS A 21 8.41 0.49 8.26
CA LYS A 21 9.06 -0.83 8.33
C LYS A 21 8.63 -1.73 7.17
N VAL A 22 7.34 -1.70 6.83
CA VAL A 22 6.75 -2.49 5.74
C VAL A 22 6.33 -1.57 4.58
N SER A 23 5.25 -0.83 4.77
CA SER A 23 4.73 0.19 3.84
C SER A 23 3.78 1.14 4.59
N LEU A 24 3.37 2.26 3.98
CA LEU A 24 2.30 3.12 4.53
C LEU A 24 0.95 2.40 4.50
N VAL A 25 0.67 1.68 3.42
CA VAL A 25 -0.55 0.89 3.28
C VAL A 25 -0.24 -0.51 2.75
N THR A 26 -0.98 -1.50 3.24
CA THR A 26 -1.00 -2.85 2.67
C THR A 26 -2.45 -3.23 2.35
N VAL A 27 -2.71 -3.69 1.12
CA VAL A 27 -4.04 -4.07 0.63
C VAL A 27 -4.08 -5.50 0.11
N ASN A 28 -5.21 -6.21 0.21
CA ASN A 28 -5.32 -7.59 -0.28
C ASN A 28 -5.78 -7.60 -1.74
N ALA A 29 -4.87 -7.93 -2.66
CA ALA A 29 -5.13 -7.87 -4.09
C ALA A 29 -6.23 -8.85 -4.55
N ASN A 30 -6.27 -10.05 -3.97
CA ASN A 30 -7.25 -11.09 -4.29
C ASN A 30 -8.67 -10.78 -3.78
N ASN A 31 -8.82 -9.87 -2.81
CA ASN A 31 -10.13 -9.36 -2.41
C ASN A 31 -10.61 -8.20 -3.31
N GLY A 32 -9.77 -7.75 -4.24
CA GLY A 32 -10.02 -6.56 -5.03
C GLY A 32 -9.87 -5.26 -4.24
N ASP A 33 -9.08 -5.27 -3.15
CA ASP A 33 -8.82 -4.07 -2.36
C ASP A 33 -8.08 -3.01 -3.20
N VAL A 34 -8.41 -1.73 -3.04
CA VAL A 34 -7.75 -0.64 -3.78
C VAL A 34 -7.32 0.47 -2.81
N ALA A 35 -6.06 0.89 -2.92
CA ALA A 35 -5.52 2.08 -2.27
C ALA A 35 -5.26 3.17 -3.32
N THR A 36 -5.78 4.37 -3.08
CA THR A 36 -5.54 5.58 -3.89
C THR A 36 -4.88 6.66 -3.05
N PHE A 37 -4.07 7.51 -3.69
CA PHE A 37 -3.23 8.50 -3.04
C PHE A 37 -3.38 9.84 -3.76
N THR A 38 -3.34 10.94 -3.02
CA THR A 38 -3.20 12.28 -3.62
C THR A 38 -1.74 12.58 -3.98
N ASP A 39 -1.50 13.73 -4.61
CA ASP A 39 -0.17 14.22 -4.95
C ASP A 39 0.59 14.82 -3.74
N ASP A 40 0.00 14.81 -2.54
CA ASP A 40 0.62 15.32 -1.31
C ASP A 40 0.92 14.19 -0.32
N ILE A 41 1.90 13.37 -0.70
CA ILE A 41 2.38 12.24 0.12
C ILE A 41 3.89 12.33 0.22
N HIS A 42 4.37 12.34 1.47
CA HIS A 42 5.76 12.54 1.84
C HIS A 42 6.26 11.31 2.60
N VAL A 43 7.32 10.66 2.12
CA VAL A 43 7.84 9.44 2.75
C VAL A 43 9.34 9.52 2.95
N HIS A 44 9.76 9.65 4.21
CA HIS A 44 11.17 9.58 4.57
C HIS A 44 11.67 8.13 4.56
N THR A 45 12.36 7.70 3.50
CA THR A 45 12.77 6.30 3.34
C THR A 45 13.77 6.07 2.21
N SER A 46 14.72 5.17 2.45
CA SER A 46 15.62 4.64 1.41
C SER A 46 14.96 3.62 0.48
N LYS A 47 13.73 3.17 0.76
CA LYS A 47 13.02 2.14 -0.03
C LYS A 47 12.24 2.71 -1.22
N GLY A 48 12.14 4.03 -1.34
CA GLY A 48 11.34 4.72 -2.35
C GLY A 48 9.88 4.23 -2.41
N ALA A 49 9.33 4.10 -3.61
CA ALA A 49 7.93 3.71 -3.83
C ALA A 49 7.53 2.36 -3.20
N ASN A 50 8.49 1.46 -2.93
CA ASN A 50 8.22 0.19 -2.26
C ASN A 50 7.76 0.34 -0.80
N ALA A 51 8.05 1.49 -0.18
CA ALA A 51 7.60 1.83 1.17
C ALA A 51 6.21 2.51 1.18
N VAL A 52 5.64 2.84 0.02
CA VAL A 52 4.33 3.52 -0.05
C VAL A 52 3.20 2.50 0.07
N CYS A 53 3.17 1.53 -0.84
CA CYS A 53 2.10 0.55 -0.90
C CYS A 53 2.64 -0.86 -1.14
N GLN A 54 2.01 -1.82 -0.48
CA GLN A 54 2.27 -3.25 -0.65
C GLN A 54 0.95 -3.96 -0.89
N THR A 55 0.97 -5.03 -1.67
CA THR A 55 -0.17 -5.93 -1.78
C THR A 55 0.12 -7.28 -1.15
N THR A 56 -0.92 -7.90 -0.60
CA THR A 56 -0.92 -9.27 -0.10
C THR A 56 -2.03 -10.09 -0.75
N SER A 57 -2.00 -11.41 -0.54
CA SER A 57 -3.17 -12.26 -0.74
C SER A 57 -3.83 -12.56 0.59
N SER A 58 -5.09 -12.15 0.75
CA SER A 58 -5.90 -12.49 1.92
C SER A 58 -6.00 -13.99 2.11
N THR A 59 -6.27 -14.38 3.34
CA THR A 59 -6.49 -15.76 3.73
C THR A 59 -7.65 -15.85 4.73
N ASN A 60 -8.06 -17.07 5.05
CA ASN A 60 -8.93 -17.36 6.19
C ASN A 60 -8.06 -17.85 7.37
N GLY A 61 -7.54 -16.92 8.16
CA GLY A 61 -6.82 -17.21 9.41
C GLY A 61 -5.31 -17.49 9.33
N LYS A 62 -4.68 -17.51 8.14
CA LYS A 62 -3.22 -17.72 7.99
C LYS A 62 -2.50 -16.41 7.65
N GLU A 63 -1.22 -16.28 7.94
CA GLU A 63 -0.49 -15.05 7.57
C GLU A 63 -0.57 -14.79 6.05
N PRO A 64 -1.06 -13.60 5.62
CA PRO A 64 -1.10 -13.21 4.21
C PRO A 64 0.30 -13.12 3.61
N LYS A 65 0.47 -13.64 2.39
CA LYS A 65 1.75 -13.52 1.67
C LYS A 65 1.79 -12.22 0.87
N VAL A 66 2.96 -11.57 0.86
CA VAL A 66 3.23 -10.41 -0.01
C VAL A 66 3.19 -10.85 -1.47
N THR A 67 2.51 -10.08 -2.30
CA THR A 67 2.37 -10.33 -3.74
C THR A 67 3.05 -9.28 -4.61
N SER A 68 3.05 -8.00 -4.20
CA SER A 68 3.82 -6.95 -4.87
C SER A 68 4.12 -5.77 -3.94
N LYS A 69 5.02 -4.88 -4.37
CA LYS A 69 5.34 -3.61 -3.71
C LYS A 69 5.34 -2.49 -4.76
N GLY A 70 4.99 -1.28 -4.35
CA GLY A 70 4.92 -0.11 -5.23
C GLY A 70 3.63 -0.01 -6.05
N PRO A 71 3.62 0.81 -7.13
CA PRO A 71 2.45 1.04 -7.95
C PRO A 71 1.92 -0.24 -8.60
N SER A 72 0.61 -0.43 -8.58
CA SER A 72 -0.07 -1.57 -9.20
C SER A 72 -1.55 -1.25 -9.45
N LYS A 73 -2.32 -2.21 -9.99
CA LYS A 73 -3.78 -2.07 -10.13
C LYS A 73 -4.51 -1.89 -8.80
N ASN A 74 -3.93 -2.35 -7.69
CA ASN A 74 -4.48 -2.26 -6.34
C ASN A 74 -3.83 -1.14 -5.52
N CYS A 75 -2.62 -0.72 -5.90
CA CYS A 75 -1.87 0.38 -5.31
C CYS A 75 -1.77 1.51 -6.33
N VAL A 76 -2.80 2.35 -6.42
CA VAL A 76 -2.97 3.31 -7.51
C VAL A 76 -2.39 4.66 -7.12
N PHE A 77 -1.14 4.89 -7.50
CA PHE A 77 -0.45 6.18 -7.34
C PHE A 77 0.62 6.39 -8.41
N ASN A 78 0.92 7.66 -8.68
CA ASN A 78 2.05 8.03 -9.50
C ASN A 78 3.29 8.20 -8.60
N LYS A 79 4.28 7.32 -8.75
CA LYS A 79 5.53 7.39 -7.96
C LYS A 79 6.27 8.71 -8.10
N ASN A 80 6.10 9.44 -9.22
CA ASN A 80 6.74 10.73 -9.46
C ASN A 80 6.01 11.89 -8.75
N LYS A 81 4.87 11.63 -8.12
CA LYS A 81 4.08 12.56 -7.32
C LYS A 81 4.20 12.30 -5.81
N ILE A 82 5.07 11.38 -5.42
CA ILE A 82 5.39 11.10 -4.03
C ILE A 82 6.76 11.72 -3.76
N GLU A 83 6.86 12.51 -2.70
CA GLU A 83 8.13 13.06 -2.26
C GLU A 83 8.86 12.05 -1.38
N PHE A 84 10.10 11.72 -1.74
CA PHE A 84 10.97 10.84 -0.98
C PHE A 84 12.22 11.60 -0.54
N TYR A 85 12.57 11.49 0.74
CA TYR A 85 13.77 12.11 1.33
C TYR A 85 14.28 11.28 2.52
#